data_AF-A0A7Y2WZ52-F1
#
_entry.id   AF-A0A7Y2WZ52-F1
#
_cell.length_a   1.000
_cell.length_b   1.000
_cell.length_c   1.000
_cell.angle_alpha   90.00
_cell.angle_beta   90.00
_cell.angle_gamma   90.00
#
_symmetry.space_group_name_H-M   'P 1'
#
loop_
_entity.id
_entity.type
_entity.pdbx_description
1 polymer ?
#
loop_
_entity_poly.entity_id
_entity_poly.type
_entity_poly.pdbx_seq_one_letter_code
_entity_poly.pdbx_strand_id
1 'polypeptide(L)'
;MIISLIVPLLLTACGPATSRQQPAEPLPAGVVDTMRYKKDAPYTFCFSNASASNSWRLSMVEHVRYEVRHHSEIAIYREADAKDDPATQISDIQRLLSEGCDVLLVSPAKLDELKPSIDTAMAQVPVILIDRTVTGENYVSYVSANNCTIGQL
;
A
#
# COMPACT_ATOMS: atom_id res chain seq x y z
N MET A 1 -55.65 -30.54 36.44
CA MET A 1 -55.81 -29.54 35.37
C MET A 1 -54.51 -28.76 35.27
N ILE A 2 -53.56 -29.27 34.48
CA ILE A 2 -52.28 -28.60 34.15
C ILE A 2 -52.21 -28.66 32.63
N ILE A 3 -52.28 -27.48 32.00
CA ILE A 3 -52.33 -27.30 30.56
C ILE A 3 -50.92 -27.54 30.01
N SER A 4 -50.77 -28.61 29.22
CA SER A 4 -49.54 -28.92 28.48
C SER A 4 -49.46 -28.00 27.26
N LEU A 5 -48.59 -26.99 27.31
CA LEU A 5 -48.28 -26.13 26.16
C LEU A 5 -47.30 -26.86 25.23
N ILE A 6 -47.81 -27.38 24.12
CA ILE A 6 -46.98 -27.83 22.99
C ILE A 6 -46.58 -26.58 22.21
N VAL A 7 -45.30 -26.21 22.27
CA VAL A 7 -44.69 -25.20 21.39
C VAL A 7 -44.37 -25.88 20.06
N PRO A 8 -44.92 -25.43 18.91
CA PRO A 8 -44.54 -25.99 17.63
C PRO A 8 -43.14 -25.47 17.26
N LEU A 9 -42.18 -26.40 17.19
CA LEU A 9 -40.85 -26.20 16.67
C LEU A 9 -40.96 -25.94 15.15
N LEU A 10 -41.04 -24.67 14.76
CA LEU A 10 -40.91 -24.26 13.36
C LEU A 10 -39.46 -24.48 12.93
N LEU A 11 -39.23 -25.53 12.13
CA LEU A 11 -38.01 -25.69 11.35
C LEU A 11 -37.96 -24.57 10.30
N THR A 12 -37.28 -23.46 10.62
CA THR A 12 -36.88 -22.47 9.62
C THR A 12 -35.62 -22.96 8.91
N ALA A 13 -35.78 -23.18 7.61
CA ALA A 13 -34.77 -23.68 6.70
C ALA A 13 -33.50 -22.79 6.66
N CYS A 14 -32.33 -23.40 6.87
CA CYS A 14 -31.06 -22.85 6.41
C CYS A 14 -30.99 -23.05 4.89
N GLY A 15 -31.40 -22.03 4.13
CA GLY A 15 -30.99 -21.90 2.73
C GLY A 15 -29.54 -21.38 2.64
N PRO A 16 -28.78 -21.69 1.58
CA PRO A 16 -27.45 -21.14 1.39
C PRO A 16 -27.56 -19.62 1.29
N ALA A 17 -26.81 -18.90 2.13
CA ALA A 17 -26.67 -17.47 2.06
C ALA A 17 -25.95 -17.10 0.76
N THR A 18 -26.71 -16.95 -0.33
CA THR A 18 -26.26 -16.17 -1.48
C THR A 18 -26.02 -14.77 -0.93
N SER A 19 -24.76 -14.38 -0.72
CA SER A 19 -24.43 -13.01 -0.33
C SER A 19 -24.97 -12.10 -1.43
N ARG A 20 -26.12 -11.47 -1.17
CA ARG A 20 -26.55 -10.33 -1.97
C ARG A 20 -25.41 -9.34 -1.86
N GLN A 21 -24.70 -9.10 -2.97
CA GLN A 21 -23.73 -8.02 -3.04
C GLN A 21 -24.52 -6.74 -2.78
N GLN A 22 -24.43 -6.27 -1.55
CA GLN A 22 -24.86 -4.95 -1.16
C GLN A 22 -24.03 -3.97 -1.99
N PRO A 23 -24.64 -2.95 -2.63
CA PRO A 23 -23.87 -1.94 -3.34
C PRO A 23 -22.79 -1.39 -2.42
N ALA A 24 -21.55 -1.32 -2.90
CA ALA A 24 -20.44 -0.82 -2.11
C ALA A 24 -20.77 0.58 -1.58
N GLU A 25 -20.60 0.78 -0.28
CA GLU A 25 -20.75 2.09 0.35
C GLU A 25 -19.71 3.06 -0.24
N PRO A 26 -20.05 4.35 -0.45
CA PRO A 26 -19.08 5.33 -0.93
C PRO A 26 -17.87 5.42 0.01
N LEU A 27 -16.67 5.50 -0.55
CA LEU A 27 -15.44 5.61 0.23
C LEU A 27 -15.41 6.93 1.03
N PRO A 28 -14.86 6.93 2.26
CA PRO A 28 -14.63 8.16 3.02
C PRO A 28 -13.79 9.18 2.23
N ALA A 29 -14.01 10.46 2.48
CA ALA A 29 -13.23 11.53 1.85
C ALA A 29 -11.72 11.36 2.12
N GLY A 30 -10.90 11.50 1.08
CA GLY A 30 -9.45 11.33 1.16
C GLY A 30 -8.95 9.89 1.05
N VAL A 31 -9.84 8.91 0.85
CA VAL A 31 -9.46 7.51 0.61
C VAL A 31 -9.45 7.24 -0.90
N VAL A 32 -8.35 6.66 -1.38
CA VAL A 32 -8.20 6.24 -2.79
C VAL A 32 -8.81 4.85 -2.98
N ASP A 33 -9.67 4.68 -3.98
CA ASP A 33 -10.17 3.36 -4.37
C ASP A 33 -9.04 2.50 -4.95
N THR A 34 -8.73 1.41 -4.26
CA THR A 34 -7.65 0.47 -4.62
C THR A 34 -8.19 -0.86 -5.16
N MET A 35 -9.50 -1.00 -5.36
CA MET A 35 -10.10 -2.25 -5.83
C MET A 35 -9.52 -2.74 -7.16
N ARG A 36 -9.12 -1.82 -8.05
CA ARG A 36 -8.46 -2.14 -9.32
C ARG A 36 -7.13 -2.89 -9.17
N TYR A 37 -6.49 -2.80 -8.01
CA TYR A 37 -5.21 -3.45 -7.71
C TYR A 37 -5.37 -4.75 -6.93
N LYS A 38 -6.60 -5.18 -6.65
CA LYS A 38 -6.84 -6.35 -5.81
C LYS A 38 -6.16 -7.58 -6.41
N LYS A 39 -5.34 -8.24 -5.58
CA LYS A 39 -4.63 -9.48 -5.88
C LYS A 39 -4.60 -10.36 -4.63
N ASP A 40 -4.63 -11.67 -4.82
CA ASP A 40 -4.44 -12.63 -3.72
C ASP A 40 -2.95 -12.91 -3.50
N ALA A 41 -2.57 -13.14 -2.23
CA ALA A 41 -1.20 -13.50 -1.85
C ALA A 41 -0.73 -14.78 -2.58
N PRO A 42 0.60 -14.96 -2.79
CA PRO A 42 1.69 -14.14 -2.27
C PRO A 42 2.02 -12.89 -3.09
N TYR A 43 2.53 -11.86 -2.41
CA TYR A 43 2.85 -10.55 -2.98
C TYR A 43 4.35 -10.33 -3.23
N THR A 44 4.67 -9.54 -4.26
CA THR A 44 5.97 -8.91 -4.47
C THR A 44 5.92 -7.44 -4.06
N PHE A 45 6.61 -7.08 -2.98
CA PHE A 45 6.78 -5.70 -2.55
C PHE A 45 8.08 -5.13 -3.12
N CYS A 46 8.01 -3.92 -3.69
CA CYS A 46 9.19 -3.22 -4.16
C CYS A 46 9.36 -1.89 -3.45
N PHE A 47 10.60 -1.51 -3.17
CA PHE A 47 10.95 -0.22 -2.61
C PHE A 47 11.95 0.50 -3.50
N SER A 48 11.50 1.57 -4.14
CA SER A 48 12.36 2.54 -4.82
C SER A 48 12.72 3.66 -3.84
N ASN A 49 13.91 3.58 -3.28
CA ASN A 49 14.36 4.45 -2.19
C ASN A 49 15.31 5.54 -2.70
N ALA A 50 15.11 6.79 -2.29
CA ALA A 50 16.00 7.89 -2.68
C ALA A 50 17.45 7.65 -2.25
N SER A 51 17.67 7.32 -0.98
CA SER A 51 19.00 7.09 -0.41
C SER A 51 19.00 6.33 0.90
N ALA A 52 20.12 5.67 1.22
CA ALA A 52 20.46 5.22 2.58
C ALA A 52 21.65 6.01 3.18
N SER A 53 21.76 7.30 2.83
CA SER A 53 22.98 8.11 3.02
C SER A 53 23.21 8.64 4.45
N ASN A 54 22.25 8.48 5.37
CA ASN A 54 22.38 8.89 6.77
C ASN A 54 21.60 7.96 7.72
N SER A 55 21.77 8.15 9.03
CA SER A 55 21.20 7.28 10.07
C SER A 55 19.68 7.24 10.07
N TRP A 56 19.00 8.36 9.83
CA TRP A 56 17.53 8.41 9.69
C TRP A 56 17.07 7.52 8.52
N ARG A 57 17.71 7.72 7.36
CA ARG A 57 17.40 6.99 6.13
C ARG A 57 17.67 5.50 6.26
N LEU A 58 18.79 5.13 6.88
CA LEU A 58 19.13 3.73 7.15
C LEU A 58 18.14 3.09 8.13
N SER A 59 17.78 3.80 9.20
CA SER A 59 16.78 3.31 10.15
C SER A 59 15.42 3.05 9.49
N MET A 60 14.98 3.93 8.60
CA MET A 60 13.75 3.74 7.84
C MET A 60 13.81 2.47 6.97
N VAL A 61 14.90 2.29 6.22
CA VAL A 61 15.11 1.09 5.39
C VAL A 61 15.06 -0.17 6.25
N GLU A 62 15.73 -0.19 7.40
CA GLU A 62 15.72 -1.35 8.30
C GLU A 62 14.35 -1.63 8.90
N HIS A 63 13.53 -0.61 9.19
CA HIS A 63 12.14 -0.80 9.60
C HIS A 63 11.29 -1.42 8.49
N VAL A 64 11.43 -0.97 7.23
CA VAL A 64 10.71 -1.61 6.10
C VAL A 64 11.12 -3.07 5.97
N ARG A 65 12.42 -3.37 6.01
CA ARG A 65 12.93 -4.75 5.96
C ARG A 65 12.44 -5.58 7.15
N TYR A 66 12.37 -4.98 8.34
CA TYR A 66 11.87 -5.63 9.54
C TYR A 66 10.40 -6.03 9.38
N GLU A 67 9.54 -5.10 8.97
CA GLU A 67 8.11 -5.38 8.78
C GLU A 67 7.88 -6.45 7.71
N VAL A 68 8.56 -6.33 6.56
CA VAL A 68 8.47 -7.33 5.48
C VAL A 68 8.74 -8.76 5.98
N ARG A 69 9.72 -8.95 6.87
CA ARG A 69 10.04 -10.27 7.44
C ARG A 69 8.96 -10.85 8.37
N HIS A 70 8.05 -10.01 8.87
CA HIS A 70 6.96 -10.43 9.76
C HIS A 70 5.66 -10.73 9.00
N HIS A 71 5.61 -10.45 7.70
CA HIS A 71 4.43 -10.64 6.85
C HIS A 71 4.67 -11.77 5.84
N SER A 72 4.25 -12.99 6.22
CA SER A 72 4.43 -14.20 5.40
C SER A 72 3.74 -14.17 4.03
N GLU A 73 2.74 -13.31 3.87
CA GLU A 73 2.05 -13.03 2.61
C GLU A 73 2.93 -12.27 1.60
N ILE A 74 4.02 -11.66 2.04
CA ILE A 74 5.02 -11.02 1.17
C ILE A 74 6.10 -12.06 0.84
N ALA A 75 6.00 -12.69 -0.33
CA ALA A 75 6.97 -13.71 -0.73
C ALA A 75 8.27 -13.11 -1.27
N ILE A 76 8.20 -11.94 -1.91
CA ILE A 76 9.35 -11.31 -2.54
C ILE A 76 9.43 -9.85 -2.10
N TYR A 77 10.60 -9.43 -1.68
CA TYR A 77 10.93 -8.03 -1.43
C TYR A 77 12.12 -7.60 -2.27
N ARG A 78 11.95 -6.51 -3.03
CA ARG A 78 12.99 -5.92 -3.88
C ARG A 78 13.22 -4.48 -3.46
N GLU A 79 14.46 -4.10 -3.25
CA GLU A 79 14.83 -2.75 -2.84
C GLU A 79 15.87 -2.19 -3.81
N ALA A 80 15.77 -0.89 -4.09
CA ALA A 80 16.74 -0.14 -4.86
C ALA A 80 17.11 1.16 -4.13
N ASP A 81 18.41 1.46 -4.08
CA ASP A 81 18.95 2.71 -3.54
C ASP A 81 19.44 3.59 -4.68
N ALA A 82 18.74 4.70 -4.91
CA ALA A 82 19.03 5.64 -5.98
C ALA A 82 20.20 6.59 -5.68
N LYS A 83 20.77 6.56 -4.47
CA LYS A 83 21.91 7.41 -4.07
C LYS A 83 21.66 8.92 -4.29
N ASP A 84 20.45 9.36 -3.99
CA ASP A 84 19.92 10.71 -4.21
C ASP A 84 20.00 11.19 -5.68
N ASP A 85 20.09 10.26 -6.65
CA ASP A 85 20.08 10.55 -8.10
C ASP A 85 18.71 10.23 -8.73
N PRO A 86 17.95 11.25 -9.20
CA PRO A 86 16.62 11.04 -9.80
C PRO A 86 16.63 10.17 -11.05
N ALA A 87 17.66 10.26 -11.90
CA ALA A 87 17.72 9.48 -13.14
C ALA A 87 17.87 7.98 -12.87
N THR A 88 18.69 7.63 -11.88
CA THR A 88 18.82 6.28 -11.33
C THR A 88 17.49 5.81 -10.77
N GLN A 89 16.82 6.63 -9.95
CA GLN A 89 15.54 6.25 -9.35
C GLN A 89 14.44 5.98 -10.38
N ILE A 90 14.37 6.78 -11.46
CA ILE A 90 13.44 6.56 -12.57
C ILE A 90 13.68 5.18 -13.22
N SER A 91 14.96 4.86 -13.46
CA SER A 91 15.35 3.56 -14.03
C SER A 91 15.05 2.40 -13.08
N ASP A 92 15.24 2.60 -11.77
CA ASP A 92 14.90 1.62 -10.75
C ASP A 92 13.39 1.35 -10.69
N ILE A 93 12.54 2.38 -10.76
CA ILE A 93 11.09 2.19 -10.80
C ILE A 93 10.70 1.34 -12.01
N GLN A 94 11.22 1.64 -13.20
CA GLN A 94 10.92 0.88 -14.41
C GLN A 94 11.36 -0.58 -14.29
N ARG A 95 12.55 -0.82 -13.74
CA ARG A 95 13.09 -2.16 -13.51
C ARG A 95 12.26 -2.93 -12.48
N LEU A 96 11.91 -2.33 -11.36
CA LEU A 96 11.10 -2.97 -10.32
C LEU A 96 9.72 -3.38 -10.86
N LEU A 97 9.09 -2.51 -11.66
CA LEU A 97 7.81 -2.82 -12.32
C LEU A 97 7.95 -3.99 -13.30
N SER A 98 8.99 -4.00 -14.15
CA SER A 98 9.21 -5.08 -15.11
C SER A 98 9.58 -6.43 -14.47
N GLU A 99 10.17 -6.40 -13.27
CA GLU A 99 10.50 -7.57 -12.46
C GLU A 99 9.29 -8.15 -11.69
N GLY A 100 8.08 -7.62 -11.91
CA GLY A 100 6.83 -8.18 -11.37
C GLY A 100 6.43 -7.62 -10.00
N CYS A 101 6.51 -6.30 -9.84
CA CYS A 101 6.04 -5.63 -8.63
C CYS A 101 4.52 -5.72 -8.47
N ASP A 102 4.03 -5.98 -7.25
CA ASP A 102 2.60 -5.91 -6.92
C ASP A 102 2.26 -4.65 -6.13
N VAL A 103 3.18 -4.16 -5.31
CA VAL A 103 3.03 -2.92 -4.53
C VAL A 103 4.36 -2.16 -4.58
N LEU A 104 4.31 -0.88 -4.94
CA LEU A 104 5.49 -0.03 -5.04
C LEU A 104 5.52 1.00 -3.92
N LEU A 105 6.49 0.85 -3.01
CA LEU A 105 6.89 1.86 -2.05
C LEU A 105 7.87 2.81 -2.74
N VAL A 106 7.67 4.12 -2.60
CA VAL A 106 8.58 5.14 -3.16
C VAL A 106 8.93 6.17 -2.11
N SER A 107 10.22 6.40 -1.92
CA SER A 107 10.72 7.59 -1.23
C SER A 107 11.42 8.45 -2.28
N PRO A 108 10.77 9.48 -2.85
CA PRO A 108 11.29 10.22 -4.00
C PRO A 108 12.58 11.00 -3.69
N ALA A 109 13.58 10.93 -4.57
CA ALA A 109 14.83 11.66 -4.45
C ALA A 109 14.62 13.17 -4.65
N LYS A 110 13.72 13.53 -5.57
CA LYS A 110 13.41 14.92 -5.89
C LYS A 110 11.93 15.09 -6.23
N LEU A 111 11.34 16.16 -5.70
CA LEU A 111 9.89 16.42 -5.67
C LEU A 111 9.24 16.32 -7.06
N ASP A 112 9.70 17.10 -8.04
CA ASP A 112 9.00 17.21 -9.33
C ASP A 112 9.48 16.20 -10.38
N GLU A 113 10.75 15.77 -10.30
CA GLU A 113 11.36 14.93 -11.34
C GLU A 113 10.82 13.49 -11.33
N LEU A 114 10.39 12.99 -10.17
CA LEU A 114 9.87 11.63 -10.04
C LEU A 114 8.38 11.50 -10.36
N LYS A 115 7.66 12.63 -10.45
CA LYS A 115 6.21 12.63 -10.65
C LYS A 115 5.77 11.82 -11.88
N PRO A 116 6.37 11.98 -13.08
CA PRO A 116 5.92 11.22 -14.26
C PRO A 116 6.10 9.70 -14.11
N SER A 117 7.17 9.26 -13.43
CA SER A 117 7.42 7.84 -13.16
C SER A 117 6.44 7.27 -12.14
N ILE A 118 6.10 8.04 -11.10
CA ILE A 118 5.07 7.66 -10.12
C ILE A 118 3.70 7.59 -10.79
N ASP A 119 3.36 8.56 -11.66
CA ASP A 119 2.10 8.55 -12.40
C ASP A 119 1.98 7.30 -13.29
N THR A 120 3.08 6.91 -13.95
CA THR A 120 3.16 5.71 -14.79
C THR A 120 3.05 4.43 -13.96
N ALA A 121 3.65 4.40 -12.76
CA ALA A 121 3.57 3.28 -11.84
C ALA A 121 2.14 3.10 -11.30
N MET A 122 1.45 4.20 -10.95
CA MET A 122 0.06 4.18 -10.48
C MET A 122 -0.93 3.61 -11.50
N ALA A 123 -0.61 3.62 -12.80
CA ALA A 123 -1.44 2.95 -13.80
C ALA A 123 -1.37 1.41 -13.73
N GLN A 124 -0.36 0.86 -13.04
CA GLN A 124 -0.04 -0.57 -13.01
C GLN A 124 -0.19 -1.18 -11.61
N VAL A 125 0.32 -0.50 -10.59
CA VAL A 125 0.40 -0.98 -9.20
C VAL A 125 0.03 0.14 -8.22
N PRO A 126 -0.47 -0.18 -7.01
CA PRO A 126 -0.65 0.80 -5.96
C PRO A 126 0.71 1.36 -5.53
N VAL A 127 0.84 2.68 -5.56
CA VAL A 127 2.04 3.39 -5.11
C VAL A 127 1.80 4.03 -3.75
N ILE A 128 2.69 3.76 -2.80
CA ILE A 128 2.70 4.34 -1.46
C ILE A 128 3.95 5.19 -1.31
N LEU A 129 3.78 6.47 -0.96
CA LEU A 129 4.90 7.37 -0.68
C LEU A 129 5.35 7.24 0.77
N ILE A 130 6.67 7.28 0.99
CA ILE A 130 7.27 7.19 2.34
C ILE A 130 8.31 8.29 2.52
N ASP A 131 8.25 8.99 3.66
CA ASP A 131 9.19 10.03 4.15
C ASP A 131 9.19 11.31 3.30
N ARG A 132 9.37 11.17 1.98
CA ARG A 132 9.41 12.24 0.99
C ARG A 132 8.17 12.15 0.08
N THR A 133 7.80 13.29 -0.50
CA THR A 133 6.62 13.40 -1.38
C THR A 133 6.99 13.89 -2.78
N VAL A 134 6.01 14.01 -3.65
CA VAL A 134 6.04 14.68 -4.97
C VAL A 134 4.92 15.70 -5.06
N THR A 135 4.93 16.56 -6.08
CA THR A 135 3.80 17.46 -6.34
C THR A 135 2.57 16.69 -6.84
N GLY A 136 1.38 17.09 -6.37
CA GLY A 136 0.11 16.45 -6.69
C GLY A 136 -0.28 15.30 -5.74
N GLU A 137 -1.34 14.58 -6.10
CA GLU A 137 -1.99 13.58 -5.21
C GLU A 137 -2.16 12.22 -5.89
N ASN A 138 -1.40 11.92 -6.94
CA ASN A 138 -1.51 10.65 -7.65
C ASN A 138 -0.67 9.55 -6.97
N TYR A 139 -1.13 9.13 -5.79
CA TYR A 139 -0.60 8.02 -5.00
C TYR A 139 -1.73 7.49 -4.11
N VAL A 140 -1.60 6.27 -3.59
CA VAL A 140 -2.62 5.65 -2.73
C VAL A 140 -2.57 6.21 -1.31
N SER A 141 -1.36 6.31 -0.76
CA SER A 141 -1.14 6.80 0.60
C SER A 141 0.22 7.46 0.70
N TYR A 142 0.37 8.37 1.66
CA TYR A 142 1.62 9.02 1.99
C TYR A 142 1.89 8.87 3.49
N VAL A 143 2.96 8.14 3.81
CA VAL A 143 3.39 7.86 5.18
C VAL A 143 4.58 8.76 5.50
N SER A 144 4.37 9.78 6.32
CA SER A 144 5.42 10.69 6.78
C SER A 144 5.06 11.32 8.11
N ALA A 145 6.05 11.95 8.75
CA ALA A 145 5.84 12.75 9.95
C ALA A 145 5.36 14.17 9.59
N ASN A 146 4.80 14.87 10.58
CA ASN A 146 4.49 16.29 10.42
C ASN A 146 5.77 17.13 10.56
N ASN A 147 6.38 17.47 9.43
CA ASN A 147 7.62 18.25 9.40
C ASN A 147 7.46 19.67 9.98
N CYS A 148 6.27 20.27 9.91
CA CYS A 148 6.00 21.57 10.53
C CYS A 148 6.04 21.46 12.07
N THR A 149 5.43 20.42 12.63
CA THR A 149 5.47 20.18 14.08
C THR A 149 6.90 19.87 14.54
N ILE A 150 7.65 19.07 13.80
CA ILE A 150 9.05 18.77 14.12
C ILE A 150 9.90 20.05 14.10
N GLY A 151 9.72 20.92 13.11
CA GLY A 151 10.47 22.18 13.01
C GLY A 151 10.12 23.24 14.06
N GLN A 152 9.07 23.02 14.85
CA GLN A 152 8.69 23.88 15.98
C GLN A 152 9.32 23.48 17.31
N LEU A 153 9.92 22.29 17.38
CA LEU A 153 10.66 21.78 18.55
C LEU A 153 12.09 22.31 18.57
#